data_AF-A0A2W6CCV8-F1
#
_entry.id   AF-A0A2W6CCV8-F1
#
_cell.length_a   1.000
_cell.length_b   1.000
_cell.length_c   1.000
_cell.angle_alpha   90.00
_cell.angle_beta   90.00
_cell.angle_gamma   90.00
#
_symmetry.space_group_name_H-M   'P 1'
#
loop_
_entity.id
_entity.type
_entity.pdbx_description
1 polymer ?
#
loop_
_entity_poly.entity_id
_entity_poly.type
_entity_poly.pdbx_seq_one_letter_code
_entity_poly.pdbx_strand_id
1 'polypeptide(L)'
;MTEARITGTERVKRGLAEMLKGGVIMDVVTPEQASMAEAAGAVAVMALERVPADIRRDGGVARMSDPAMIEGIKAAVTIPVMAKARIG
;
A
#
# COMPACT_ATOMS: atom_id res chain seq x y z
N MET A 1 12.77 9.80 -33.85
CA MET A 1 11.34 9.50 -33.62
C MET A 1 11.15 9.31 -32.14
N THR A 2 10.42 10.19 -31.47
CA THR A 2 10.11 10.05 -30.05
C THR A 2 8.89 9.14 -29.94
N GLU A 3 9.06 7.88 -29.55
CA GLU A 3 7.93 7.02 -29.24
C GLU A 3 7.10 7.66 -28.13
N ALA A 4 5.78 7.73 -28.32
CA ALA A 4 4.87 8.22 -27.29
C ALA A 4 4.92 7.27 -26.08
N ARG A 5 5.07 7.82 -24.87
CA ARG A 5 5.11 7.03 -23.63
C ARG A 5 3.74 6.42 -23.37
N ILE A 6 3.64 5.09 -23.48
CA ILE A 6 2.40 4.35 -23.23
C ILE A 6 2.36 3.92 -21.75
N THR A 7 1.41 4.43 -20.98
CA THR A 7 1.22 4.12 -19.55
C THR A 7 -0.03 3.29 -19.30
N GLY A 8 -0.08 2.53 -18.19
CA GLY A 8 -1.33 1.90 -17.70
C GLY A 8 -1.85 0.71 -18.52
N THR A 9 -1.06 0.16 -19.44
CA THR A 9 -1.42 -1.06 -20.17
C THR A 9 -1.43 -2.28 -19.26
N GLU A 10 -2.13 -3.34 -19.68
CA GLU A 10 -2.15 -4.63 -18.98
C GLU A 10 -0.75 -5.16 -18.67
N ARG A 11 0.17 -5.04 -19.64
CA ARG A 11 1.57 -5.47 -19.47
C ARG A 11 2.27 -4.71 -18.35
N VAL A 12 2.11 -3.39 -18.30
CA VAL A 12 2.72 -2.53 -17.27
C VAL A 12 2.12 -2.82 -15.90
N LYS A 13 0.79 -2.95 -15.80
CA LYS A 13 0.09 -3.26 -14.55
C LYS A 13 0.49 -4.63 -13.99
N ARG A 14 0.53 -5.66 -14.82
CA ARG A 14 0.98 -7.00 -14.43
C ARG A 14 2.45 -7.01 -14.06
N GLY A 15 3.30 -6.35 -14.85
CA GLY A 15 4.73 -6.24 -14.57
C GLY A 15 5.03 -5.63 -13.20
N LEU A 16 4.28 -4.60 -12.77
CA LEU A 16 4.41 -4.04 -11.43
C LEU A 16 4.15 -5.08 -10.33
N ALA A 17 3.09 -5.90 -10.47
CA ALA A 17 2.78 -6.94 -9.50
C ALA A 17 3.83 -8.07 -9.47
N GLU A 18 4.40 -8.40 -10.64
CA GLU A 18 5.48 -9.40 -10.76
C GLU A 18 6.74 -8.99 -9.99
N MET A 19 7.06 -7.69 -9.92
CA MET A 19 8.21 -7.17 -9.16
C MET A 19 8.10 -7.37 -7.64
N LEU A 20 6.90 -7.64 -7.12
CA LEU A 20 6.65 -7.84 -5.69
C LEU A 20 6.72 -9.32 -5.26
N LYS A 21 6.93 -10.25 -6.21
CA LYS A 21 6.98 -11.68 -5.92
C LYS A 21 8.15 -12.03 -4.99
N GLY A 22 7.91 -12.98 -4.09
CA GLY A 22 8.91 -13.45 -3.12
C GLY A 22 9.10 -12.54 -1.90
N GLY A 23 8.38 -11.42 -1.82
CA GLY A 23 8.42 -10.51 -0.69
C GLY A 23 7.21 -10.61 0.24
N VAL A 24 7.25 -9.80 1.30
CA VAL A 24 6.15 -9.60 2.25
C VAL A 24 5.61 -8.18 2.12
N ILE A 25 4.28 -8.04 2.10
CA ILE A 25 3.58 -6.75 2.17
C ILE A 25 2.99 -6.63 3.57
N MET A 26 3.30 -5.55 4.28
CA MET A 26 2.89 -5.37 5.67
C MET A 26 1.77 -4.33 5.83
N ASP A 27 0.73 -4.68 6.58
CA ASP A 27 -0.30 -3.72 7.01
C ASP A 27 0.29 -2.75 8.05
N VAL A 28 0.12 -1.44 7.85
CA VAL A 28 0.65 -0.38 8.73
C VAL A 28 -0.40 0.70 8.97
N VAL A 29 -0.40 1.26 10.19
CA VAL A 29 -1.36 2.30 10.61
C VAL A 29 -0.70 3.66 10.89
N THR A 30 0.63 3.74 10.93
CA THR A 30 1.38 5.00 11.11
C THR A 30 2.62 5.08 10.21
N PRO A 31 3.17 6.29 9.96
CA PRO A 31 4.45 6.46 9.26
C PRO A 31 5.61 5.69 9.90
N GLU A 32 5.68 5.65 11.23
CA GLU A 32 6.74 4.94 11.96
C GLU A 32 6.67 3.43 11.73
N GLN A 33 5.45 2.86 11.70
CA GLN A 33 5.27 1.45 11.34
C GLN A 33 5.70 1.18 9.90
N ALA A 34 5.45 2.12 8.97
CA ALA A 34 5.88 1.99 7.59
C ALA A 34 7.41 1.95 7.49
N SER A 35 8.11 2.87 8.14
CA SER A 35 9.59 2.87 8.17
C SER A 35 10.16 1.61 8.84
N MET A 36 9.52 1.09 9.89
CA MET A 36 9.92 -0.18 10.50
C MET A 36 9.70 -1.38 9.56
N ALA A 37 8.60 -1.41 8.81
CA ALA A 37 8.32 -2.45 7.83
C ALA A 37 9.35 -2.46 6.69
N GLU A 38 9.70 -1.27 6.17
CA GLU A 38 10.77 -1.12 5.17
C GLU A 38 12.12 -1.60 5.71
N ALA A 39 12.50 -1.17 6.93
CA ALA A 39 13.74 -1.62 7.58
C ALA A 39 13.77 -3.14 7.83
N ALA A 40 12.62 -3.77 8.04
CA ALA A 40 12.47 -5.21 8.19
C ALA A 40 12.51 -5.98 6.85
N GLY A 41 12.61 -5.29 5.71
CA GLY A 41 12.69 -5.89 4.38
C GLY A 41 11.33 -6.16 3.73
N ALA A 42 10.27 -5.46 4.12
CA ALA A 42 9.01 -5.49 3.38
C ALA A 42 9.23 -4.97 1.94
N VAL A 43 8.60 -5.61 0.95
CA VAL A 43 8.68 -5.15 -0.45
C VAL A 43 7.64 -4.08 -0.79
N ALA A 44 6.63 -3.92 0.06
CA ALA A 44 5.63 -2.87 0.01
C ALA A 44 4.91 -2.77 1.37
N VAL A 45 4.18 -1.68 1.58
CA VAL A 45 3.29 -1.52 2.74
C VAL A 45 1.85 -1.32 2.30
N MET A 46 0.91 -1.70 3.16
CA MET A 46 -0.53 -1.50 2.99
C MET A 46 -1.02 -0.53 4.07
N ALA A 47 -1.40 0.68 3.65
CA ALA A 47 -1.89 1.73 4.53
C ALA A 47 -3.39 1.51 4.87
N LEU A 48 -3.70 1.52 6.16
CA LEU A 48 -5.05 1.41 6.71
C LEU A 48 -5.15 2.06 8.10
N GLU A 49 -6.30 2.57 8.47
CA GLU A 49 -6.51 3.22 9.79
C GLU A 49 -6.51 2.24 10.97
N ARG A 50 -6.89 0.98 10.72
CA ARG A 50 -7.05 -0.06 11.76
C ARG A 50 -6.71 -1.41 11.19
N VAL A 51 -5.85 -2.17 11.88
CA VAL A 51 -5.46 -3.51 11.42
C VAL A 51 -6.67 -4.45 11.38
N PRO A 52 -6.66 -5.52 10.56
CA PRO A 52 -7.81 -6.41 10.42
C PRO A 52 -8.31 -7.02 11.74
N ALA A 53 -7.43 -7.22 12.72
CA ALA A 53 -7.80 -7.68 14.06
C ALA A 53 -8.69 -6.66 14.78
N ASP A 54 -8.34 -5.37 14.72
CA ASP A 54 -9.11 -4.28 15.33
C ASP A 54 -10.44 -4.09 14.60
N ILE A 55 -10.45 -4.13 13.26
CA ILE A 55 -11.69 -4.04 12.46
C ILE A 55 -12.69 -5.14 12.88
N ARG A 56 -12.21 -6.37 13.09
CA ARG A 56 -13.05 -7.50 13.53
C ARG A 56 -13.57 -7.32 14.96
N ARG A 57 -12.74 -6.81 15.87
CA ARG A 57 -13.10 -6.58 17.27
C ARG A 57 -14.12 -5.45 17.40
N ASP A 58 -13.86 -4.32 16.76
CA ASP A 58 -14.66 -3.10 16.93
C ASP A 58 -15.96 -3.14 16.12
N GLY A 59 -15.98 -3.92 15.03
CA GLY A 59 -17.11 -4.00 14.11
C GLY A 59 -17.40 -2.66 13.40
N GLY A 60 -18.65 -2.48 12.98
CA GLY A 60 -19.11 -1.28 12.28
C GLY A 60 -18.65 -1.22 10.81
N VAL A 61 -18.66 0.00 10.26
CA VAL A 61 -18.34 0.23 8.83
C VAL A 61 -16.88 0.65 8.67
N ALA A 62 -16.05 -0.23 8.11
CA ALA A 62 -14.70 0.10 7.67
C ALA A 62 -14.72 0.75 6.28
N ARG A 63 -14.09 1.92 6.15
CA ARG A 63 -13.99 2.68 4.89
C ARG A 63 -12.53 2.75 4.43
N MET A 64 -12.31 3.43 3.30
CA MET A 64 -10.97 3.85 2.89
C MET A 64 -10.38 4.76 3.97
N SER A 65 -9.07 4.69 4.17
CA SER A 65 -8.33 5.54 5.09
C SER A 65 -8.23 6.98 4.60
N ASP A 66 -8.13 7.91 5.54
CA ASP A 66 -7.91 9.32 5.24
C ASP A 66 -6.70 9.51 4.29
N PRO A 67 -6.85 10.21 3.15
CA PRO A 67 -5.74 10.52 2.26
C PRO A 67 -4.54 11.16 2.96
N ALA A 68 -4.75 12.01 3.96
CA ALA A 68 -3.65 12.64 4.71
C ALA A 68 -2.78 11.60 5.43
N MET A 69 -3.41 10.55 5.98
CA MET A 69 -2.71 9.42 6.61
C MET A 69 -1.92 8.60 5.58
N ILE A 70 -2.50 8.34 4.41
CA ILE A 70 -1.82 7.62 3.31
C ILE A 70 -0.62 8.43 2.79
N GLU A 71 -0.77 9.74 2.59
CA GLU A 71 0.34 10.61 2.17
C GLU A 71 1.46 10.67 3.22
N GLY A 72 1.11 10.67 4.51
CA GLY A 72 2.08 10.57 5.60
C GLY A 72 2.90 9.28 5.54
N ILE A 73 2.26 8.14 5.26
CA ILE A 73 2.95 6.85 5.06
C ILE A 73 3.83 6.88 3.81
N LYS A 74 3.32 7.39 2.69
CA LYS A 74 4.08 7.52 1.44
C LYS A 74 5.34 8.38 1.61
N ALA A 75 5.28 9.43 2.42
CA ALA A 75 6.43 10.29 2.67
C ALA A 75 7.51 9.61 3.55
N ALA A 76 7.16 8.57 4.29
CA ALA A 76 8.04 7.93 5.28
C ALA A 76 8.84 6.73 4.74
N VAL A 77 8.52 6.24 3.53
CA VAL A 77 9.15 5.05 2.94
C VAL A 77 9.47 5.24 1.46
N THR A 78 10.40 4.45 0.94
CA THR A 78 10.75 4.44 -0.49
C THR A 78 10.13 3.27 -1.25
N ILE A 79 9.68 2.24 -0.54
CA ILE A 79 8.96 1.09 -1.10
C ILE A 79 7.51 1.43 -1.53
N PRO A 80 6.91 0.68 -2.48
CA PRO A 80 5.53 0.88 -2.90
C PRO A 80 4.52 0.91 -1.74
N VAL A 81 3.56 1.84 -1.81
CA VAL A 81 2.45 1.96 -0.87
C VAL A 81 1.14 1.55 -1.55
N MET A 82 0.45 0.62 -0.91
CA MET A 82 -0.91 0.19 -1.26
C MET A 82 -1.91 0.76 -0.25
N ALA A 83 -3.18 0.83 -0.64
CA ALA A 83 -4.27 1.24 0.25
C ALA A 83 -5.54 0.45 -0.06
N LYS A 84 -6.44 0.34 0.93
CA LYS A 84 -7.70 -0.39 0.78
C LYS A 84 -8.85 0.51 0.33
N ALA A 85 -9.67 0.00 -0.57
CA ALA A 85 -10.98 0.54 -0.92
C ALA A 85 -12.06 -0.51 -0.61
N ARG A 86 -13.31 -0.06 -0.45
CA ARG A 86 -14.46 -0.98 -0.35
C ARG A 86 -14.75 -1.62 -1.72
N ILE A 87 -15.49 -2.73 -1.71
CA ILE A 87 -15.96 -3.37 -2.94
C ILE A 87 -17.06 -2.51 -3.56
N GLY A 88 -16.96 -2.30 -4.87
CA GLY A 88 -17.85 -1.41 -5.64
C GLY A 88 -17.38 0.04 -5.64
#